data_AF-A0A1S0TR40-F1
#
_entry.id   AF-A0A1S0TR40-F1
#
_cell.length_a   1.000
_cell.length_b   1.000
_cell.length_c   1.000
_cell.angle_alpha   90.00
_cell.angle_beta   90.00
_cell.angle_gamma   90.00
#
_symmetry.space_group_name_H-M   'P 1'
#
loop_
_entity.id
_entity.type
_entity.pdbx_description
1 polymer ?
#
loop_
_entity_poly.entity_id
_entity_poly.type
_entity_poly.pdbx_seq_one_letter_code
_entity_poly.pdbx_strand_id
1 'polypeptide(L)'
;MQLVGKSLADLKALRPHKVFSMHTGLGASIQCLEAVEDLHKHGFIHRDLKPANYATGLGAQIRCIYILDFGIARRILNDKGEIKTPRVTVGFKGTVKFAPIACHKRKELGPKDDCESWFYLLLDLLVVTGLPWRKISDKNEVLRVKEESRINRDKLLYGMKCKEEFGKILEYIDSLHYEDRVDYSYIYELLKTSSVICDCKLTDPYDWEDTARKK
;
A
#
# COMPACT_ATOMS: atom_id res chain seq x y z
N MET A 1 17.14 15.20 6.92
CA MET A 1 16.22 14.68 5.90
C MET A 1 16.20 15.65 4.74
N GLN A 2 16.22 15.15 3.50
CA GLN A 2 16.03 15.97 2.30
C GLN A 2 14.61 16.54 2.29
N LEU A 3 14.45 17.78 1.82
CA LEU A 3 13.14 18.37 1.63
C LEU A 3 12.41 17.63 0.48
N VAL A 4 11.20 17.16 0.75
CA VAL A 4 10.32 16.49 -0.22
C VAL A 4 9.12 17.38 -0.57
N GLY A 5 8.40 17.00 -1.63
CA GLY A 5 7.17 17.63 -2.06
C GLY A 5 5.95 17.22 -1.24
N LYS A 6 4.77 17.33 -1.87
CA LYS A 6 3.49 17.02 -1.22
C LYS A 6 3.33 15.52 -1.00
N SER A 7 2.61 15.15 0.05
CA SER A 7 2.26 13.75 0.29
C SER A 7 1.27 13.24 -0.77
N LEU A 8 1.21 11.92 -0.99
CA LEU A 8 0.19 11.33 -1.85
C LEU A 8 -1.23 11.60 -1.31
N ALA A 9 -1.39 11.70 0.02
CA ALA A 9 -2.65 12.12 0.64
C ALA A 9 -3.06 13.53 0.21
N ASP A 10 -2.14 14.49 0.24
CA ASP A 10 -2.40 15.88 -0.15
C ASP A 10 -2.69 15.98 -1.64
N LEU A 11 -1.90 15.30 -2.49
CA LEU A 11 -2.08 15.31 -3.93
C LEU A 11 -3.43 14.70 -4.33
N LYS A 12 -3.79 13.57 -3.72
CA LYS A 12 -5.07 12.90 -3.95
C LYS A 12 -6.25 13.77 -3.49
N ALA A 13 -6.11 14.49 -2.37
CA ALA A 13 -7.16 15.37 -1.86
C ALA A 13 -7.52 16.53 -2.82
N LEU A 14 -6.59 16.91 -3.71
CA LEU A 14 -6.81 17.93 -4.74
C LEU A 14 -7.51 17.40 -6.00
N ARG A 15 -7.71 16.08 -6.11
CA ARG A 15 -8.32 15.45 -7.28
C ARG A 15 -9.85 15.38 -7.16
N PRO A 16 -10.57 15.37 -8.31
CA PRO A 16 -11.97 14.99 -8.33
C PRO A 16 -12.19 13.66 -7.60
N HIS A 17 -13.25 13.58 -6.81
CA HIS A 17 -13.59 12.39 -6.02
C HIS A 17 -12.53 11.91 -5.01
N LYS A 18 -11.43 12.67 -4.82
CA LYS A 18 -10.32 12.33 -3.92
C LYS A 18 -9.67 10.98 -4.25
N VAL A 19 -9.48 10.70 -5.53
CA VAL A 19 -8.73 9.56 -6.07
C VAL A 19 -7.87 9.99 -7.25
N PHE A 20 -6.87 9.19 -7.59
CA PHE A 20 -6.07 9.41 -8.79
C PHE A 20 -6.73 8.76 -10.02
N SER A 21 -6.34 9.22 -11.21
CA SER A 21 -6.55 8.45 -12.44
C SER A 21 -5.93 7.06 -12.31
N MET A 22 -6.39 6.11 -13.13
CA MET A 22 -5.90 4.74 -13.08
C MET A 22 -4.39 4.64 -13.35
N HIS A 23 -3.87 5.36 -14.37
CA HIS A 23 -2.42 5.36 -14.66
C HIS A 23 -1.61 5.93 -13.49
N THR A 24 -2.09 7.02 -12.89
CA THR A 24 -1.40 7.67 -11.78
C THR A 24 -1.42 6.81 -10.52
N GLY A 25 -2.59 6.27 -10.14
CA GLY A 25 -2.71 5.44 -8.95
C GLY A 25 -1.92 4.15 -9.05
N LEU A 26 -1.95 3.47 -10.21
CA LEU A 26 -1.12 2.28 -10.45
C LEU A 26 0.37 2.63 -10.42
N GLY A 27 0.82 3.62 -11.20
CA GLY A 27 2.24 4.01 -11.24
C GLY A 27 2.77 4.46 -9.88
N ALA A 28 1.98 5.23 -9.12
CA ALA A 28 2.34 5.65 -7.77
C ALA A 28 2.42 4.46 -6.80
N SER A 29 1.45 3.53 -6.88
CA SER A 29 1.44 2.35 -6.02
C SER A 29 2.63 1.42 -6.29
N ILE A 30 3.08 1.30 -7.55
CA ILE A 30 4.26 0.50 -7.91
C ILE A 30 5.50 1.07 -7.21
N GLN A 31 5.76 2.37 -7.31
CA GLN A 31 6.88 3.00 -6.58
C GLN A 31 6.76 2.86 -5.06
N CYS A 32 5.54 2.91 -4.51
CA CYS A 32 5.34 2.65 -3.09
C CYS A 32 5.75 1.21 -2.72
N LEU A 33 5.45 0.22 -3.57
CA LEU A 33 5.85 -1.17 -3.35
C LEU A 33 7.35 -1.37 -3.50
N GLU A 34 7.99 -0.72 -4.48
CA GLU A 34 9.44 -0.74 -4.68
C GLU A 34 10.17 -0.22 -3.43
N ALA A 35 9.68 0.87 -2.83
CA ALA A 35 10.24 1.40 -1.59
C ALA A 35 10.10 0.44 -0.40
N VAL A 36 8.97 -0.30 -0.34
CA VAL A 36 8.73 -1.34 0.68
C VAL A 36 9.66 -2.53 0.48
N GLU A 37 9.80 -3.00 -0.76
CA GLU A 37 10.73 -4.07 -1.11
C GLU A 37 12.17 -3.72 -0.72
N ASP A 38 12.62 -2.49 -1.01
CA ASP A 38 13.96 -2.03 -0.64
C ASP A 38 14.14 -1.98 0.89
N LEU A 39 13.14 -1.49 1.62
CA LEU A 39 13.16 -1.52 3.09
C LEU A 39 13.28 -2.96 3.63
N HIS A 40 12.56 -3.89 3.03
CA HIS A 40 12.56 -5.30 3.41
C HIS A 40 13.89 -5.99 3.09
N LYS A 41 14.55 -5.63 1.99
CA LYS A 41 15.92 -6.08 1.65
C LYS A 41 16.93 -5.70 2.73
N HIS A 42 16.73 -4.57 3.40
CA HIS A 42 17.55 -4.12 4.53
C HIS A 42 17.12 -4.72 5.88
N GLY A 43 16.14 -5.63 5.88
CA GLY A 43 15.72 -6.36 7.08
C GLY A 43 14.79 -5.59 8.01
N PHE A 44 14.04 -4.62 7.49
CA PHE A 44 13.06 -3.84 8.22
C PHE A 44 11.67 -3.96 7.62
N ILE A 45 10.65 -3.74 8.44
CA ILE A 45 9.28 -3.46 8.01
C ILE A 45 8.86 -2.09 8.53
N HIS A 46 7.97 -1.41 7.82
CA HIS A 46 7.51 -0.07 8.11
C HIS A 46 6.37 -0.02 9.13
N ARG A 47 5.35 -0.88 8.99
CA ARG A 47 4.15 -0.98 9.86
C ARG A 47 3.18 0.21 9.87
N ASP A 48 3.35 1.21 8.99
CA ASP A 48 2.41 2.35 8.86
C ASP A 48 2.31 2.87 7.43
N LEU A 49 2.16 1.96 6.47
CA LEU A 49 2.01 2.35 5.07
C LEU A 49 0.65 3.01 4.85
N LYS A 50 0.69 4.27 4.42
CA LYS A 50 -0.49 5.09 4.13
C LYS A 50 -0.10 6.23 3.19
N PRO A 51 -1.04 6.81 2.41
CA PRO A 51 -0.71 7.88 1.47
C PRO A 51 0.00 9.11 2.09
N ALA A 52 -0.20 9.39 3.39
CA ALA A 52 0.46 10.49 4.07
C ALA A 52 1.96 10.24 4.37
N ASN A 53 2.39 8.98 4.39
CA ASN A 53 3.79 8.58 4.60
C ASN A 53 4.54 8.35 3.28
N TYR A 54 3.97 8.82 2.16
CA TYR A 54 4.63 8.86 0.87
C TYR A 54 4.53 10.27 0.32
N ALA A 55 5.62 10.79 -0.24
CA ALA A 55 5.65 12.12 -0.84
C ALA A 55 6.44 12.14 -2.14
N THR A 56 6.06 13.03 -3.05
CA THR A 56 6.82 13.24 -4.28
C THR A 56 8.14 13.95 -3.99
N GLY A 57 9.11 13.87 -4.90
CA GLY A 57 10.25 14.79 -4.90
C GLY A 57 9.85 16.22 -5.29
N LEU A 58 10.87 17.07 -5.43
CA LEU A 58 10.75 18.46 -5.87
C LEU A 58 11.44 18.65 -7.23
N GLY A 59 10.97 19.63 -8.01
CA GLY A 59 11.58 20.01 -9.29
C GLY A 59 11.70 18.81 -10.24
N ALA A 60 12.91 18.50 -10.69
CA ALA A 60 13.18 17.38 -11.59
C ALA A 60 12.79 16.00 -11.00
N GLN A 61 12.64 15.89 -9.68
CA GLN A 61 12.28 14.65 -8.97
C GLN A 61 10.77 14.55 -8.68
N ILE A 62 9.92 15.37 -9.31
CA ILE A 62 8.47 15.39 -9.06
C ILE A 62 7.75 14.04 -9.34
N ARG A 63 8.38 13.17 -10.15
CA ARG A 63 7.90 11.82 -10.45
C ARG A 63 8.44 10.73 -9.50
N CYS A 64 9.43 11.06 -8.67
CA CYS A 64 9.99 10.13 -7.68
C CYS A 64 9.14 10.18 -6.40
N ILE A 65 8.74 9.02 -5.88
CA ILE A 65 7.99 8.91 -4.64
C ILE A 65 8.91 8.37 -3.53
N TYR A 66 9.00 9.12 -2.44
CA TYR A 66 9.77 8.78 -1.25
C TYR A 66 8.85 8.23 -0.18
N ILE A 67 9.27 7.14 0.46
CA ILE A 67 8.69 6.64 1.71
C ILE A 67 9.23 7.45 2.90
N LEU A 68 8.35 7.79 3.84
CA LEU A 68 8.62 8.67 4.97
C LEU A 68 8.20 8.02 6.29
N ASP A 69 8.69 8.56 7.40
CA ASP A 69 8.29 8.21 8.77
C ASP A 69 8.52 6.74 9.17
N PHE A 70 9.78 6.42 9.45
CA PHE A 70 10.21 5.14 10.02
C PHE A 70 10.02 5.08 11.55
N GLY A 71 9.27 6.00 12.18
CA GLY A 71 9.18 6.13 13.64
C GLY A 71 8.63 4.88 14.34
N ILE A 72 7.83 4.08 13.62
CA ILE A 72 7.38 2.76 14.08
C ILE A 72 7.90 1.61 13.22
N ALA A 73 8.93 1.79 12.41
CA ALA A 73 9.57 0.69 11.70
C ALA A 73 10.15 -0.34 12.70
N ARG A 74 10.43 -1.55 12.22
CA ARG A 74 10.96 -2.64 13.05
C ARG A 74 11.94 -3.49 12.27
N ARG A 75 13.14 -3.70 12.82
CA ARG A 75 14.11 -4.67 12.31
C ARG A 75 13.60 -6.09 12.54
N ILE A 76 13.36 -6.83 11.45
CA ILE A 76 12.88 -8.21 11.47
C ILE A 76 14.00 -9.24 11.45
N LEU A 77 15.21 -8.86 11.00
CA LEU A 77 16.37 -9.75 10.98
C LEU A 77 17.18 -9.65 12.28
N ASN A 78 17.70 -10.78 12.74
CA ASN A 78 18.71 -10.85 13.80
C ASN A 78 20.11 -10.50 13.24
N ASP A 79 21.15 -10.59 14.07
CA ASP A 79 22.53 -10.25 13.66
C ASP A 79 23.17 -11.30 12.73
N LYS A 80 22.51 -12.46 12.57
CA LYS A 80 22.86 -13.50 11.60
C LYS A 80 22.12 -13.36 10.26
N GLY A 81 21.26 -12.35 10.13
CA GLY A 81 20.43 -12.17 8.93
C GLY A 81 19.21 -13.09 8.85
N GLU A 82 18.84 -13.76 9.95
CA GLU A 82 17.68 -14.66 10.03
C GLU A 82 16.45 -13.91 10.54
N ILE A 83 15.24 -14.31 10.12
CA ILE A 83 13.99 -13.75 10.65
C ILE A 83 13.89 -14.04 12.15
N LYS A 84 13.59 -13.00 12.94
CA LYS A 84 13.41 -13.12 14.39
C LYS A 84 12.19 -13.97 14.72
N THR A 85 12.26 -14.73 15.81
CA THR A 85 11.09 -15.42 16.36
C THR A 85 9.96 -14.42 16.64
N PRO A 86 8.73 -14.69 16.18
CA PRO A 86 7.62 -13.79 16.40
C PRO A 86 7.27 -13.70 17.89
N ARG A 87 7.02 -12.48 18.38
CA ARG A 87 6.50 -12.29 19.74
C ARG A 87 5.08 -12.85 19.83
N VAL A 88 4.75 -13.42 20.99
CA VAL A 88 3.41 -13.98 21.29
C VAL A 88 2.30 -12.96 21.08
N THR A 89 2.51 -11.73 21.58
CA THR A 89 1.54 -10.64 21.47
C THR A 89 2.26 -9.32 21.19
N VAL A 90 1.68 -8.52 20.31
CA VAL A 90 2.19 -7.19 19.94
C VAL A 90 1.08 -6.16 20.06
N GLY A 91 1.37 -5.04 20.72
CA GLY A 91 0.43 -3.91 20.77
C GLY A 91 0.21 -3.31 19.39
N PHE A 92 -1.05 -2.94 19.10
CA PHE A 92 -1.42 -2.28 17.86
C PHE A 92 -0.63 -0.97 17.68
N LYS A 93 0.02 -0.80 16.54
CA LYS A 93 0.68 0.45 16.11
C LYS A 93 0.27 0.77 14.67
N GLY A 94 0.34 2.04 14.31
CA GLY A 94 0.01 2.53 12.97
C GLY A 94 -1.45 2.96 12.82
N THR A 95 -1.86 3.13 11.56
CA THR A 95 -3.14 3.74 11.21
C THR A 95 -4.22 2.69 10.98
N VAL A 96 -5.29 2.68 11.80
CA VAL A 96 -6.41 1.71 11.79
C VAL A 96 -6.91 1.33 10.39
N LYS A 97 -7.10 2.35 9.54
CA LYS A 97 -7.61 2.20 8.16
C LYS A 97 -6.72 1.27 7.32
N PHE A 98 -5.40 1.44 7.38
CA PHE A 98 -4.43 0.72 6.55
C PHE A 98 -3.76 -0.44 7.28
N ALA A 99 -3.91 -0.54 8.61
CA ALA A 99 -3.29 -1.60 9.39
C ALA A 99 -3.77 -3.00 8.97
N PRO A 100 -2.86 -3.97 8.85
CA PRO A 100 -3.18 -5.31 8.37
C PRO A 100 -4.00 -6.11 9.39
N ILE A 101 -4.71 -7.15 8.96
CA ILE A 101 -5.54 -8.01 9.85
C ILE A 101 -4.71 -8.55 11.02
N ALA A 102 -3.45 -8.95 10.76
CA ALA A 102 -2.53 -9.41 11.81
C ALA A 102 -2.30 -8.38 12.92
N CYS A 103 -2.25 -7.08 12.58
CA CYS A 103 -2.07 -5.99 13.55
C CYS A 103 -3.28 -5.85 14.46
N HIS A 104 -4.49 -5.92 13.89
CA HIS A 104 -5.73 -5.93 14.67
C HIS A 104 -5.81 -7.15 15.62
N LYS A 105 -5.31 -8.30 15.17
CA LYS A 105 -5.19 -9.54 15.96
C LYS A 105 -4.00 -9.57 16.93
N ARG A 106 -3.26 -8.46 17.08
CA ARG A 106 -2.09 -8.33 17.97
C ARG A 106 -0.98 -9.37 17.70
N LYS A 107 -0.84 -9.81 16.45
CA LYS A 107 0.23 -10.71 16.01
C LYS A 107 1.49 -9.93 15.65
N GLU A 108 2.64 -10.60 15.66
CA GLU A 108 3.86 -10.03 15.09
C GLU A 108 3.69 -9.81 13.59
N LEU A 109 4.14 -8.66 13.11
CA LEU A 109 4.04 -8.28 11.70
C LEU A 109 5.33 -8.65 10.97
N GLY A 110 5.18 -9.18 9.76
CA GLY A 110 6.26 -9.47 8.82
C GLY A 110 6.07 -8.76 7.48
N PRO A 111 6.92 -9.06 6.48
CA PRO A 111 6.86 -8.45 5.14
C PRO A 111 5.48 -8.51 4.47
N LYS A 112 4.75 -9.64 4.61
CA LYS A 112 3.39 -9.81 4.07
C LYS A 112 2.40 -8.76 4.58
N ASP A 113 2.59 -8.27 5.80
CA ASP A 113 1.64 -7.39 6.49
C ASP A 113 1.80 -5.93 6.02
N ASP A 114 3.03 -5.55 5.65
CA ASP A 114 3.27 -4.30 4.91
C ASP A 114 2.69 -4.41 3.48
N CYS A 115 2.81 -5.55 2.80
CA CYS A 115 2.15 -5.75 1.50
C CYS A 115 0.62 -5.67 1.59
N GLU A 116 -0.01 -6.20 2.65
CA GLU A 116 -1.45 -6.02 2.90
C GLU A 116 -1.80 -4.52 3.08
N SER A 117 -0.99 -3.79 3.85
CA SER A 117 -1.18 -2.35 4.07
C SER A 117 -1.04 -1.56 2.77
N TRP A 118 -0.05 -1.93 1.94
CA TRP A 118 0.16 -1.37 0.61
C TRP A 118 -1.03 -1.68 -0.32
N PHE A 119 -1.62 -2.87 -0.26
CA PHE A 119 -2.80 -3.19 -1.06
C PHE A 119 -4.00 -2.30 -0.69
N TYR A 120 -4.19 -2.01 0.60
CA TYR A 120 -5.20 -1.05 1.04
C TYR A 120 -4.90 0.37 0.59
N LEU A 121 -3.62 0.77 0.56
CA LEU A 121 -3.18 2.05 -0.01
C LEU A 121 -3.53 2.11 -1.50
N LEU A 122 -3.21 1.08 -2.29
CA LEU A 122 -3.56 0.97 -3.71
C LEU A 122 -5.07 1.19 -3.94
N LEU A 123 -5.93 0.48 -3.20
CA LEU A 123 -7.38 0.67 -3.31
C LEU A 123 -7.82 2.08 -2.91
N ASP A 124 -7.23 2.67 -1.86
CA ASP A 124 -7.53 4.04 -1.43
C ASP A 124 -7.09 5.08 -2.48
N LEU A 125 -6.05 4.80 -3.28
CA LEU A 125 -5.62 5.67 -4.38
C LEU A 125 -6.56 5.60 -5.60
N LEU A 126 -7.20 4.46 -5.85
CA LEU A 126 -7.93 4.18 -7.10
C LEU A 126 -9.46 4.22 -6.96
N VAL A 127 -10.01 3.80 -5.82
CA VAL A 127 -11.43 3.51 -5.69
C VAL A 127 -12.18 4.72 -5.15
N VAL A 128 -13.10 5.29 -5.94
CA VAL A 128 -13.89 6.49 -5.60
C VAL A 128 -14.69 6.33 -4.30
N THR A 129 -15.26 5.14 -4.08
CA THR A 129 -15.97 4.81 -2.84
C THR A 129 -15.02 4.62 -1.66
N GLY A 130 -13.72 4.46 -1.92
CA GLY A 130 -12.66 4.16 -0.96
C GLY A 130 -12.80 2.77 -0.34
N LEU A 131 -11.99 2.52 0.70
CA LEU A 131 -12.09 1.28 1.46
C LEU A 131 -13.47 1.13 2.13
N PRO A 132 -14.08 -0.07 2.18
CA PRO A 132 -15.39 -0.29 2.80
C PRO A 132 -15.49 0.22 4.24
N TRP A 133 -14.39 0.12 4.99
CA TRP A 133 -14.28 0.56 6.38
C TRP A 133 -13.76 1.99 6.55
N ARG A 134 -13.69 2.82 5.49
CA ARG A 134 -13.03 4.15 5.54
C ARG A 134 -13.64 5.13 6.56
N LYS A 135 -14.91 4.95 6.94
CA LYS A 135 -15.65 5.80 7.89
C LYS A 135 -15.79 5.18 9.28
N ILE A 136 -15.21 3.99 9.50
CA ILE A 136 -15.31 3.26 10.76
C ILE A 136 -14.07 3.60 11.61
N SER A 137 -14.29 4.02 12.85
CA SER A 137 -13.23 4.35 13.81
C SER A 137 -12.94 3.21 14.80
N ASP A 138 -13.94 2.38 15.10
CA ASP A 138 -13.77 1.23 16.00
C ASP A 138 -12.87 0.16 15.37
N LYS A 139 -11.86 -0.29 16.13
CA LYS A 139 -10.84 -1.21 15.62
C LYS A 139 -11.40 -2.61 15.36
N ASN A 140 -12.30 -3.09 16.22
CA ASN A 140 -12.86 -4.43 16.11
C ASN A 140 -13.84 -4.50 14.93
N GLU A 141 -14.61 -3.45 14.71
CA GLU A 141 -15.49 -3.36 13.54
C GLU A 141 -14.68 -3.25 12.23
N VAL A 142 -13.60 -2.47 12.22
CA VAL A 142 -12.68 -2.44 11.05
C VAL A 142 -12.09 -3.82 10.77
N LEU A 143 -11.67 -4.56 11.80
CA LEU A 143 -11.19 -5.93 11.66
C LEU A 143 -12.29 -6.83 11.04
N ARG A 144 -13.50 -6.78 11.58
CA ARG A 144 -14.62 -7.58 11.08
C ARG A 144 -14.88 -7.33 9.60
N VAL A 145 -14.98 -6.07 9.17
CA VAL A 145 -15.22 -5.73 7.76
C VAL A 145 -14.04 -6.15 6.88
N LYS A 146 -12.80 -6.08 7.38
CA LYS A 146 -11.62 -6.60 6.66
C LYS A 146 -11.70 -8.11 6.45
N GLU A 147 -12.05 -8.88 7.47
CA GLU A 147 -12.23 -10.33 7.38
C GLU A 147 -13.40 -10.72 6.46
N GLU A 148 -14.53 -10.02 6.56
CA GLU A 148 -15.66 -10.22 5.63
C GLU A 148 -15.27 -9.93 4.17
N SER A 149 -14.42 -8.91 3.96
CA SER A 149 -13.88 -8.59 2.62
C SER A 149 -12.89 -9.63 2.09
N ARG A 150 -12.33 -10.50 2.95
CA ARG A 150 -11.53 -11.66 2.54
C ARG A 150 -12.39 -12.81 2.04
N ILE A 151 -13.56 -13.00 2.65
CA ILE A 151 -14.53 -14.02 2.23
C ILE A 151 -15.22 -13.59 0.92
N ASN A 152 -15.55 -12.30 0.79
CA ASN A 152 -16.23 -11.74 -0.37
C ASN A 152 -15.35 -10.71 -1.11
N ARG A 153 -14.29 -11.22 -1.78
CA ARG A 153 -13.35 -10.39 -2.53
C ARG A 153 -14.01 -9.67 -3.72
N ASP A 154 -14.99 -10.30 -4.36
CA ASP A 154 -15.74 -9.68 -5.46
C ASP A 154 -16.45 -8.39 -5.03
N LYS A 155 -16.98 -8.34 -3.82
CA LYS A 155 -17.60 -7.14 -3.26
C LYS A 155 -16.57 -6.04 -2.99
N LEU A 156 -15.36 -6.40 -2.53
CA LEU A 156 -14.28 -5.43 -2.30
C LEU A 156 -13.80 -4.78 -3.60
N LEU A 157 -13.76 -5.56 -4.69
CA LEU A 157 -13.21 -5.16 -5.98
C LEU A 157 -14.29 -4.86 -7.04
N TYR A 158 -15.53 -4.70 -6.59
CA TYR A 158 -16.68 -4.52 -7.47
C TYR A 158 -16.52 -3.28 -8.36
N GLY A 159 -16.79 -3.44 -9.66
CA GLY A 159 -16.70 -2.37 -10.65
C GLY A 159 -15.29 -2.05 -11.14
N MET A 160 -14.25 -2.76 -10.65
CA MET A 160 -12.89 -2.61 -11.14
C MET A 160 -12.65 -3.50 -12.37
N LYS A 161 -12.04 -2.94 -13.42
CA LYS A 161 -11.67 -3.72 -14.62
C LYS A 161 -10.65 -4.81 -14.30
N CYS A 162 -9.67 -4.51 -13.45
CA CYS A 162 -8.59 -5.42 -13.03
C CYS A 162 -8.90 -6.16 -11.71
N LYS A 163 -10.18 -6.48 -11.45
CA LYS A 163 -10.59 -7.15 -10.21
C LYS A 163 -9.96 -8.54 -10.05
N GLU A 164 -9.72 -9.24 -11.15
CA GLU A 164 -9.12 -10.59 -11.14
C GLU A 164 -7.64 -10.52 -10.71
N GLU A 165 -6.89 -9.56 -11.24
CA GLU A 165 -5.48 -9.35 -10.89
C GLU A 165 -5.34 -8.92 -9.43
N PHE A 166 -6.18 -7.99 -8.98
CA PHE A 166 -6.18 -7.53 -7.60
C PHE A 166 -6.64 -8.63 -6.63
N GLY A 167 -7.56 -9.49 -7.07
CA GLY A 167 -7.96 -10.69 -6.35
C GLY A 167 -6.80 -11.67 -6.16
N LYS A 168 -6.02 -11.92 -7.23
CA LYS A 168 -4.81 -12.77 -7.18
C LYS A 168 -3.72 -12.20 -6.28
N ILE A 169 -3.47 -10.89 -6.33
CA ILE A 169 -2.53 -10.23 -5.41
C ILE A 169 -2.97 -10.46 -3.96
N LEU A 170 -4.26 -10.27 -3.67
CA LEU A 170 -4.77 -10.41 -2.32
C LEU A 170 -4.73 -11.86 -1.84
N GLU A 171 -5.06 -12.81 -2.70
CA GLU A 171 -4.92 -14.25 -2.44
C GLU A 171 -3.49 -14.65 -2.13
N TYR A 172 -2.54 -14.13 -2.90
CA TYR A 172 -1.12 -14.33 -2.67
C TYR A 172 -0.67 -13.78 -1.31
N ILE A 173 -1.07 -12.56 -0.94
CA ILE A 173 -0.74 -11.98 0.38
C ILE A 173 -1.32 -12.82 1.53
N ASP A 174 -2.54 -13.33 1.37
CA ASP A 174 -3.23 -14.15 2.37
C ASP A 174 -2.58 -15.53 2.54
N SER A 175 -1.94 -16.08 1.50
CA SER A 175 -1.29 -17.41 1.56
C SER A 175 0.06 -17.40 2.29
N LEU A 176 0.68 -16.23 2.44
CA LEU A 176 1.96 -16.07 3.12
C LEU A 176 1.84 -16.12 4.65
N HIS A 177 2.88 -16.64 5.29
CA HIS A 177 3.12 -16.63 6.72
C HIS A 177 4.13 -15.54 7.12
N TYR A 178 4.35 -15.39 8.42
CA TYR A 178 5.25 -14.37 8.98
C TYR A 178 6.70 -14.49 8.47
N GLU A 179 7.17 -15.72 8.28
CA GLU A 179 8.55 -16.05 7.89
C GLU A 179 8.76 -16.17 6.38
N ASP A 180 7.68 -16.13 5.61
CA ASP A 180 7.77 -16.28 4.17
C ASP A 180 8.37 -15.04 3.51
N ARG A 181 9.17 -15.27 2.46
CA ARG A 181 9.64 -14.19 1.59
C ARG A 181 8.54 -13.82 0.60
N VAL A 182 8.33 -12.51 0.44
CA VAL A 182 7.41 -11.98 -0.57
C VAL A 182 8.10 -12.01 -1.94
N ASP A 183 7.40 -12.55 -2.93
CA ASP A 183 7.68 -12.50 -4.35
C ASP A 183 7.08 -11.22 -4.93
N TYR A 184 7.87 -10.14 -4.83
CA TYR A 184 7.48 -8.83 -5.36
C TYR A 184 7.30 -8.86 -6.88
N SER A 185 8.10 -9.67 -7.59
CA SER A 185 8.02 -9.83 -9.04
C SER A 185 6.65 -10.31 -9.48
N TYR A 186 6.08 -11.29 -8.76
CA TYR A 186 4.71 -11.74 -9.01
C TYR A 186 3.68 -10.61 -8.89
N ILE A 187 3.80 -9.76 -7.86
CA ILE A 187 2.91 -8.62 -7.66
C ILE A 187 3.09 -7.59 -8.78
N TYR A 188 4.33 -7.28 -9.17
CA TYR A 188 4.62 -6.32 -10.25
C TYR A 188 4.05 -6.77 -11.60
N GLU A 189 4.16 -8.05 -11.94
CA GLU A 189 3.60 -8.58 -13.19
C GLU A 189 2.06 -8.49 -13.21
N LEU A 190 1.39 -8.68 -12.08
CA LEU A 190 -0.06 -8.48 -11.96
C LEU A 190 -0.44 -6.99 -12.09
N LEU A 191 0.33 -6.07 -11.53
CA LEU A 191 0.11 -4.62 -11.69
C LEU A 191 0.33 -4.16 -13.14
N LYS A 192 1.36 -4.70 -13.80
CA LYS A 192 1.63 -4.43 -15.22
C LYS A 192 0.50 -4.96 -16.09
N THR A 193 0.03 -6.18 -15.84
CA THR A 193 -1.16 -6.75 -16.50
C THR A 193 -2.39 -5.89 -16.28
N SER A 194 -2.60 -5.40 -15.05
CA SER A 194 -3.70 -4.50 -14.70
C SER A 194 -3.65 -3.19 -15.50
N SER A 195 -2.46 -2.65 -15.77
CA SER A 195 -2.29 -1.44 -16.60
C SER A 195 -2.75 -1.65 -18.04
N VAL A 196 -2.44 -2.82 -18.61
CA VAL A 196 -2.86 -3.21 -19.96
C VAL A 196 -4.38 -3.38 -20.02
N ILE A 197 -4.98 -4.09 -19.05
CA ILE A 197 -6.44 -4.30 -18.97
C ILE A 197 -7.20 -2.98 -18.80
N CYS A 198 -6.63 -2.04 -18.04
CA CYS A 198 -7.23 -0.73 -17.84
C CYS A 198 -7.02 0.24 -19.02
N ASP A 199 -6.30 -0.17 -20.08
CA ASP A 199 -5.90 0.68 -21.20
C ASP A 199 -5.16 1.95 -20.73
N CYS A 200 -4.21 1.78 -19.82
CA CYS A 200 -3.45 2.90 -19.25
C CYS A 200 -1.94 2.69 -19.38
N LYS A 201 -1.20 3.76 -19.69
CA LYS A 201 0.25 3.70 -19.85
C LYS A 201 0.92 4.24 -18.59
N LEU A 202 1.72 3.42 -17.93
CA LEU A 202 2.45 3.82 -16.72
C LEU A 202 3.49 4.92 -16.98
N THR A 203 3.81 5.21 -18.24
CA THR A 203 4.69 6.31 -18.67
C THR A 203 3.96 7.65 -18.82
N ASP A 204 2.62 7.67 -18.76
CA ASP A 204 1.85 8.90 -18.89
C ASP A 204 2.12 9.84 -17.71
N PRO A 205 2.07 11.17 -17.91
CA PRO A 205 2.28 12.14 -16.84
C PRO A 205 1.31 11.90 -15.67
N TYR A 206 1.80 11.99 -14.44
CA TYR A 206 0.95 11.89 -13.27
C TYR A 206 -0.04 13.06 -13.19
N ASP A 207 -1.18 12.80 -12.55
CA ASP A 207 -2.26 13.76 -12.31
C ASP A 207 -1.80 15.10 -11.71
N TRP A 208 -0.74 15.08 -10.91
CA TRP A 208 -0.18 16.27 -10.27
C TRP A 208 0.77 17.06 -11.16
N GLU A 209 1.25 16.48 -12.27
CA GLU A 209 2.07 17.20 -13.26
C GLU A 209 1.23 18.18 -14.08
N ASP A 210 -0.05 17.86 -14.32
CA ASP A 210 -0.99 18.77 -15.01
C ASP A 210 -1.24 20.05 -14.21
N THR A 211 -1.20 19.95 -12.87
CA THR A 211 -1.37 21.13 -12.00
C THR A 211 -0.15 22.04 -11.98
N ALA A 212 1.04 21.53 -12.34
CA ALA A 212 2.26 22.31 -12.42
C ALA A 212 2.34 23.16 -13.70
N ARG A 213 1.59 22.81 -14.76
CA ARG A 213 1.52 23.57 -16.03
C ARG A 213 0.63 24.81 -15.97
N LYS A 214 -0.12 25.02 -14.88
CA LYS A 214 -1.04 26.17 -14.70
C LYS A 214 -0.50 27.27 -13.76
N LYS A 215 0.82 27.27 -13.49
CA LYS A 215 1.53 28.38 -12.85
C LYS A 215 2.58 28.92 -13.80
#